data_AF-A0A6A6FP64-F1
#
_entry.id   AF-A0A6A6FP64-F1
#
_cell.length_a   1.000
_cell.length_b   1.000
_cell.length_c   1.000
_cell.angle_alpha   90.00
_cell.angle_beta   90.00
_cell.angle_gamma   90.00
#
_symmetry.space_group_name_H-M   'P 1'
#
loop_
_entity.id
_entity.type
_entity.pdbx_description
1 polymer ?
#
loop_
_entity_poly.entity_id
_entity_poly.type
_entity_poly.pdbx_seq_one_letter_code
_entity_poly.pdbx_strand_id
1 'polypeptide(L)'
;MPETKVEVRQMDRFLKASGPKGASHNPVFYAGYVFFEKKRIRDGKKMTAKREEMEKIWKPSGGYPRESPRPVFCVHGDRPWVNSYGREEIWSKKTGKDVAQRY
;
A
#
# COMPACT_ATOMS: atom_id res chain seq x y z
N MET A 1 1.21 14.99 14.36
CA MET A 1 -0.10 15.20 13.70
C MET A 1 0.12 15.01 12.20
N PRO A 2 -0.66 14.19 11.47
CA PRO A 2 -0.51 14.15 10.01
C PRO A 2 -0.86 15.53 9.43
N GLU A 3 -0.15 15.96 8.38
CA GLU A 3 -0.36 17.27 7.75
C GLU A 3 -1.84 17.50 7.45
N THR A 4 -2.39 18.57 8.01
CA THR A 4 -3.83 18.85 8.01
C THR A 4 -4.30 19.56 6.74
N LYS A 5 -3.37 19.96 5.87
CA LYS A 5 -3.68 20.73 4.66
C LYS A 5 -3.45 19.88 3.41
N VAL A 6 -4.53 19.31 2.90
CA VAL A 6 -4.55 18.68 1.58
C VAL A 6 -4.67 19.75 0.51
N GLU A 7 -3.69 19.84 -0.39
CA GLU A 7 -3.69 20.79 -1.50
C GLU A 7 -4.22 20.19 -2.80
N VAL A 8 -4.80 21.03 -3.68
CA VAL A 8 -5.30 20.60 -5.00
C VAL A 8 -4.20 19.93 -5.83
N ARG A 9 -2.96 20.43 -5.76
CA ARG A 9 -1.80 19.84 -6.44
C ARG A 9 -1.46 18.45 -5.91
N GLN A 10 -1.64 18.19 -4.62
CA GLN A 10 -1.42 16.86 -4.04
C GLN A 10 -2.50 15.88 -4.55
N MET A 11 -3.73 16.35 -4.74
CA MET A 11 -4.81 15.56 -5.32
C MET A 11 -4.55 15.21 -6.80
N ASP A 12 -4.11 16.17 -7.61
CA ASP A 12 -3.74 15.91 -9.01
C ASP A 12 -2.61 14.86 -9.12
N ARG A 13 -1.58 14.98 -8.29
CA ARG A 13 -0.50 13.97 -8.21
C ARG A 13 -1.00 12.60 -7.75
N PHE A 14 -1.92 12.56 -6.79
CA PHE A 14 -2.51 11.32 -6.30
C PHE A 14 -3.30 10.61 -7.40
N LEU A 15 -4.10 11.34 -8.17
CA LEU A 15 -4.92 10.79 -9.25
C LEU A 15 -4.09 10.31 -10.44
N LYS A 16 -2.94 10.93 -10.68
CA LYS A 16 -1.98 10.52 -11.73
C LYS A 16 -1.09 9.34 -11.31
N ALA A 17 -1.00 9.05 -10.02
CA ALA A 17 -0.16 7.98 -9.52
C ALA A 17 -0.76 6.61 -9.85
N SER A 18 0.10 5.68 -10.26
CA SER A 18 -0.29 4.32 -10.65
C SER A 18 0.47 3.28 -9.84
N GLY A 19 -0.05 2.05 -9.85
CA GLY A 19 0.53 0.92 -9.15
C GLY A 19 0.16 0.84 -7.65
N PRO A 20 0.45 -0.31 -7.00
CA PRO A 20 -0.04 -0.60 -5.66
C PRO A 20 0.44 0.37 -4.56
N LYS A 21 1.67 0.88 -4.69
CA LYS A 21 2.30 1.83 -3.73
C LYS A 21 2.36 3.28 -4.23
N GLY A 22 1.90 3.57 -5.46
CA GLY A 22 2.27 4.78 -6.20
C GLY A 22 1.98 6.11 -5.49
N ALA A 23 0.98 6.13 -4.59
CA ALA A 23 0.55 7.33 -3.91
C ALA A 23 0.42 7.18 -2.39
N SER A 24 0.95 6.12 -1.79
CA SER A 24 0.71 5.82 -0.37
C SER A 24 1.27 6.86 0.60
N HIS A 25 2.31 7.57 0.18
CA HIS A 25 2.95 8.66 0.91
C HIS A 25 2.22 10.00 0.80
N ASN A 26 1.30 10.13 -0.15
CA ASN A 26 0.56 11.36 -0.36
C ASN A 26 -0.47 11.54 0.77
N PRO A 27 -0.61 12.74 1.38
CA PRO A 27 -1.60 12.98 2.44
C PRO A 27 -3.05 12.67 2.02
N VAL A 28 -3.36 12.80 0.72
CA VAL A 28 -4.66 12.45 0.12
C VAL A 28 -5.01 10.98 0.36
N PHE A 29 -4.04 10.07 0.35
CA PHE A 29 -4.25 8.64 0.54
C PHE A 29 -4.91 8.35 1.89
N TYR A 30 -4.33 8.88 2.97
CA TYR A 30 -4.85 8.66 4.31
C TYR A 30 -6.15 9.45 4.55
N ALA A 31 -6.25 10.68 4.04
CA ALA A 31 -7.48 11.47 4.15
C ALA A 31 -8.67 10.77 3.47
N GLY A 32 -8.46 10.25 2.26
CA GLY A 32 -9.46 9.47 1.53
C GLY A 32 -9.87 8.21 2.29
N TYR A 33 -8.91 7.46 2.81
CA TYR A 33 -9.16 6.30 3.68
C TYR A 33 -10.09 6.67 4.86
N VAL A 34 -9.77 7.72 5.62
CA VAL A 34 -10.57 8.14 6.77
C VAL A 34 -11.98 8.57 6.35
N PHE A 35 -12.09 9.32 5.24
CA PHE A 35 -13.38 9.77 4.72
C PHE A 35 -14.29 8.60 4.35
N PHE A 36 -13.78 7.65 3.57
CA PHE A 36 -14.57 6.49 3.14
C PHE A 36 -14.90 5.55 4.29
N GLU A 37 -14.02 5.39 5.30
CA GLU A 37 -14.34 4.62 6.50
C GLU A 37 -15.44 5.27 7.33
N LYS A 38 -15.36 6.59 7.56
CA LYS A 38 -16.43 7.32 8.24
C LYS A 38 -17.76 7.22 7.49
N LYS A 39 -17.73 7.32 6.16
CA LYS A 39 -18.91 7.13 5.30
C LYS A 39 -19.47 5.71 5.42
N ARG A 40 -18.63 4.69 5.43
CA ARG A 40 -19.04 3.28 5.59
C ARG A 40 -19.74 3.06 6.93
N ILE A 41 -19.15 3.56 8.02
CA ILE A 41 -19.70 3.45 9.39
C ILE A 41 -21.06 4.17 9.46
N ARG A 42 -21.14 5.39 8.94
CA ARG A 42 -22.38 6.17 8.86
C ARG A 42 -23.48 5.42 8.09
N ASP A 43 -23.13 4.82 6.95
CA ASP A 43 -24.07 4.08 6.10
C ASP A 43 -24.36 2.65 6.63
N GLY A 44 -23.74 2.21 7.74
CA GLY A 44 -23.92 0.86 8.29
C GLY A 44 -23.40 -0.28 7.41
N LYS A 45 -22.51 0.01 6.46
CA LYS A 45 -22.04 -0.98 5.47
C LYS A 45 -20.96 -1.90 6.06
N LYS A 46 -21.02 -3.17 5.67
CA LYS A 46 -19.96 -4.15 5.97
C LYS A 46 -18.66 -3.78 5.24
N MET A 47 -17.54 -4.26 5.77
CA MET A 47 -16.27 -4.17 5.07
C MET A 47 -16.29 -5.03 3.81
N THR A 48 -15.49 -4.64 2.81
CA THR A 48 -15.34 -5.41 1.57
C THR A 48 -14.28 -6.50 1.77
N ALA A 49 -14.37 -7.62 1.04
CA ALA A 49 -13.39 -8.71 1.15
C ALA A 49 -11.94 -8.23 0.95
N LYS A 50 -11.72 -7.36 -0.05
CA LYS A 50 -10.40 -6.74 -0.30
C LYS A 50 -9.88 -5.95 0.90
N ARG A 51 -10.76 -5.30 1.66
CA ARG A 51 -10.42 -4.53 2.86
C ARG A 51 -9.97 -5.46 3.98
N GLU A 52 -10.73 -6.53 4.20
CA GLU A 52 -10.43 -7.56 5.22
C GLU A 52 -9.08 -8.24 4.93
N GLU A 53 -8.79 -8.55 3.67
CA GLU A 53 -7.51 -9.11 3.24
C GLU A 53 -6.34 -8.14 3.45
N MET A 54 -6.50 -6.86 3.08
CA MET A 54 -5.49 -5.84 3.33
C MET A 54 -5.18 -5.69 4.82
N GLU A 55 -6.21 -5.69 5.67
CA GLU A 55 -6.04 -5.67 7.11
C GLU A 55 -5.34 -6.93 7.62
N LYS A 56 -5.70 -8.12 7.12
CA LYS A 56 -5.00 -9.37 7.48
C LYS A 56 -3.51 -9.33 7.13
N ILE A 57 -3.14 -8.77 5.97
CA ILE A 57 -1.75 -8.70 5.51
C ILE A 57 -0.95 -7.65 6.29
N TRP A 58 -1.51 -6.45 6.48
CA TRP A 58 -0.75 -5.28 6.96
C TRP A 58 -0.93 -4.97 8.45
N LYS A 59 -1.98 -5.46 9.11
CA LYS A 59 -2.20 -5.27 10.55
C LYS A 59 -1.01 -5.76 11.41
N PRO A 60 -0.36 -6.90 11.12
CA PRO A 60 0.84 -7.32 11.86
C PRO A 60 2.02 -6.34 11.74
N SER A 61 2.07 -5.55 10.66
CA SER A 61 3.13 -4.57 10.39
C SER A 61 2.78 -3.16 10.87
N GLY A 62 1.68 -2.98 11.61
CA GLY A 62 1.22 -1.67 12.07
C GLY A 62 0.45 -0.86 11.00
N GLY A 63 0.06 -1.49 9.89
CA GLY A 63 -0.70 -0.89 8.81
C GLY A 63 0.07 -0.80 7.49
N TYR A 64 -0.57 -0.19 6.49
CA TYR A 64 0.01 -0.03 5.17
C TYR A 64 1.12 1.04 5.17
N PRO A 65 2.30 0.79 4.58
CA PRO A 65 3.41 1.72 4.58
C PRO A 65 3.08 2.99 3.79
N ARG A 66 3.28 4.15 4.44
CA ARG A 66 3.04 5.48 3.87
C ARG A 66 4.34 6.26 3.62
N GLU A 67 5.48 5.60 3.69
CA GLU A 67 6.75 6.20 3.33
C GLU A 67 6.98 6.07 1.82
N SER A 68 7.87 6.89 1.27
CA SER A 68 8.28 6.75 -0.13
C SER A 68 8.85 5.35 -0.37
N PRO A 69 8.63 4.75 -1.56
CA PRO A 69 9.23 3.46 -1.90
C PRO A 69 10.74 3.48 -1.65
N ARG A 70 11.23 2.52 -0.87
CA ARG A 70 12.67 2.34 -0.64
C ARG A 70 13.27 1.50 -1.77
N PRO A 71 14.52 1.73 -2.17
CA PRO A 71 15.19 0.83 -3.11
C PRO A 71 15.29 -0.57 -2.49
N VAL A 72 14.93 -1.59 -3.25
CA VAL A 72 15.05 -3.00 -2.85
C VAL A 72 16.36 -3.55 -3.42
N PHE A 73 17.23 -4.04 -2.56
CA PHE A 73 18.43 -4.75 -2.99
C PHE A 73 18.11 -6.23 -3.22
N CYS A 74 18.51 -6.77 -4.36
CA CYS A 74 18.31 -8.18 -4.71
C CYS A 74 19.64 -8.83 -5.11
N VAL A 75 19.78 -10.13 -4.82
CA VAL A 75 20.95 -10.92 -5.24
C VAL A 75 20.87 -11.18 -6.75
N HIS A 76 22.02 -11.36 -7.40
CA HIS A 76 22.10 -11.63 -8.84
C HIS A 76 21.24 -12.84 -9.24
N GLY A 77 20.25 -12.60 -10.13
CA GLY A 77 19.33 -13.61 -10.64
C GLY A 77 17.92 -13.57 -10.02
N ASP A 78 17.75 -12.83 -8.93
CA ASP A 78 16.45 -12.60 -8.30
C ASP A 78 15.72 -11.42 -8.96
N ARG A 79 14.38 -11.45 -8.92
CA ARG A 79 13.54 -10.37 -9.45
C ARG A 79 12.58 -9.87 -8.38
N PRO A 80 12.66 -8.58 -7.97
CA PRO A 80 11.64 -8.00 -7.10
C PRO A 80 10.35 -7.84 -7.89
N TRP A 81 9.25 -8.23 -7.28
CA TRP A 81 7.90 -8.03 -7.79
C TRP A 81 7.01 -7.47 -6.68
N VAL A 82 6.07 -6.61 -7.05
CA VAL A 82 5.09 -6.05 -6.11
C VAL A 82 3.73 -6.65 -6.42
N ASN A 83 3.13 -7.32 -5.43
CA ASN A 83 1.82 -7.91 -5.61
C ASN A 83 0.70 -6.84 -5.59
N SER A 84 -0.53 -7.25 -5.90
CA SER A 84 -1.71 -6.36 -5.94
C SER A 84 -2.02 -5.64 -4.62
N TYR A 85 -1.55 -6.19 -3.49
CA TYR A 85 -1.70 -5.63 -2.14
C TYR A 85 -0.51 -4.75 -1.74
N GLY A 86 0.43 -4.48 -2.64
CA GLY A 86 1.61 -3.66 -2.40
C GLY A 86 2.68 -4.32 -1.56
N ARG A 87 2.64 -5.64 -1.37
CA ARG A 87 3.73 -6.37 -0.72
C ARG A 87 4.83 -6.63 -1.74
N GLU A 88 6.06 -6.36 -1.34
CA GLU A 88 7.25 -6.73 -2.12
C GLU A 88 7.59 -8.19 -1.86
N GLU A 89 7.79 -8.93 -2.93
CA GLU A 89 8.16 -10.33 -2.93
C GLU A 89 9.34 -10.49 -3.91
N ILE A 90 10.27 -11.38 -3.59
CA ILE A 90 11.44 -11.63 -4.42
C ILE A 90 11.28 -13.01 -5.05
N TRP A 91 11.20 -13.05 -6.37
CA TRP A 91 11.15 -14.30 -7.10
C TRP A 91 12.57 -14.80 -7.37
N SER A 92 12.89 -16.02 -6.91
CA SER A 92 14.20 -16.65 -7.12
C SER A 92 14.13 -17.83 -8.09
N LYS A 93 14.95 -17.77 -9.14
CA LYS A 93 15.06 -18.84 -10.15
C LYS A 93 15.61 -20.16 -9.59
N LYS A 94 16.42 -20.11 -8.52
CA LYS A 94 17.09 -21.30 -7.95
C LYS A 94 16.13 -22.23 -7.23
N THR A 95 15.05 -21.70 -6.67
CA THR A 95 14.15 -22.43 -5.77
C THR A 95 12.78 -22.70 -6.41
N GLY A 96 12.48 -22.10 -7.57
CA GLY A 96 11.17 -22.20 -8.23
C GLY A 96 10.02 -21.69 -7.36
N LYS A 97 10.31 -20.85 -6.35
CA LYS A 97 9.36 -20.40 -5.32
C LYS A 97 9.53 -18.91 -5.05
N ASP A 98 8.42 -18.24 -4.81
CA ASP A 98 8.38 -16.87 -4.29
C ASP A 98 8.95 -16.85 -2.88
N VAL A 99 10.10 -16.19 -2.70
CA VAL A 99 10.72 -16.03 -1.39
C VAL A 99 10.36 -14.62 -0.92
N ALA A 100 9.37 -14.53 -0.03
CA ALA A 100 9.03 -13.28 0.63
C ALA A 100 10.13 -12.92 1.65
N GLN A 101 11.27 -12.43 1.18
CA GLN A 101 12.30 -11.87 2.06
C GLN A 101 11.79 -10.56 2.63
N ARG A 102 11.58 -10.54 3.95
CA ARG A 102 11.32 -9.33 4.73
C ARG A 102 12.64 -8.58 4.88
N TYR A 103 12.70 -7.36 4.33
CA TYR A 103 13.65 -6.32 4.74
C TYR A 103 12.94 -5.31 5.62
#